data_AF-A0A1Y1L0X7-F1
#
_entry.id   AF-A0A1Y1L0X7-F1
#
_cell.length_a   1.000
_cell.length_b   1.000
_cell.length_c   1.000
_cell.angle_alpha   90.00
_cell.angle_beta   90.00
_cell.angle_gamma   90.00
#
_symmetry.space_group_name_H-M   'P 1'
#
loop_
_entity.id
_entity.type
_entity.pdbx_description
1 polymer ?
#
loop_
_entity_poly.entity_id
_entity_poly.type
_entity_poly.pdbx_seq_one_letter_code
_entity_poly.pdbx_strand_id
1 'polypeptide(L)'
;GWDMKKVEGSQQFFPADLVLLAMGFLGPEARVLGDEIEKDARKNVKTPAGKYCTNVEGVFAAGDARRGQSLIVWGINEGRMAAREVDLYLEKNTNLPVTGGIVKRTAHEILGRVAEVN
;
A
#
# COMPACT_ATOMS: atom_id res chain seq x y z
N GLY A 1 6.18 27.20 -11.94
CA GLY A 1 5.71 26.43 -10.77
C GLY A 1 4.70 27.27 -10.00
N TRP A 2 3.92 26.66 -9.12
CA TRP A 2 3.01 27.39 -8.22
C TRP A 2 3.84 28.19 -7.20
N ASP A 3 3.54 29.48 -7.05
CA ASP A 3 4.18 30.39 -6.10
C ASP A 3 3.23 30.63 -4.92
N MET A 4 3.31 29.78 -3.89
CA MET A 4 2.54 29.97 -2.65
C MET A 4 3.20 31.05 -1.79
N LYS A 5 2.76 32.30 -1.95
CA LYS A 5 3.17 33.42 -1.11
C LYS A 5 1.98 34.07 -0.44
N LYS A 6 2.22 34.69 0.72
CA LYS A 6 1.21 35.50 1.41
C LYS A 6 0.77 36.63 0.48
N VAL A 7 -0.53 36.87 0.41
CA VAL A 7 -1.12 38.02 -0.27
C VAL A 7 -1.44 39.06 0.79
N GLU A 8 -0.73 40.18 0.76
CA GLU A 8 -0.90 41.24 1.76
C GLU A 8 -2.34 41.79 1.70
N GLY A 9 -2.93 42.05 2.87
CA GLY A 9 -4.30 42.55 2.97
C GLY A 9 -5.41 41.54 2.64
N SER A 10 -5.10 40.27 2.35
CA SER A 10 -6.11 39.24 2.06
C SER A 10 -6.62 38.50 3.31
N GLN A 11 -6.36 39.00 4.52
CA GLN A 11 -6.83 38.34 5.73
C GLN A 11 -8.35 38.49 5.89
N GLN A 12 -8.99 37.45 6.42
CA GLN A 12 -10.44 37.44 6.67
C GLN A 12 -10.72 36.92 8.09
N PHE A 13 -11.75 37.47 8.73
CA PHE A 13 -12.22 37.03 10.04
C PHE A 13 -13.54 36.28 9.88
N PHE A 14 -13.62 35.09 10.49
CA PHE A 14 -14.81 34.26 10.48
C PHE A 14 -15.19 33.93 11.93
N PRO A 15 -16.33 34.40 12.45
CA PRO A 15 -16.79 33.99 13.78
C PRO A 15 -17.17 32.50 13.76
N ALA A 16 -16.69 31.75 14.75
CA ALA A 16 -16.99 30.33 14.89
C ALA A 16 -17.00 29.92 16.36
N ASP A 17 -18.03 29.16 16.76
CA ASP A 17 -18.11 28.57 18.11
C ASP A 17 -17.29 27.27 18.21
N LEU A 18 -17.12 26.56 17.08
CA LEU A 18 -16.36 25.31 16.97
C LEU A 18 -15.67 25.22 15.61
N VAL A 19 -14.43 24.74 15.61
CA VAL A 19 -13.64 24.48 14.40
C VAL A 19 -13.21 23.01 14.37
N LEU A 20 -13.54 22.30 13.28
CA LEU A 20 -13.14 20.91 13.04
C LEU A 20 -12.18 20.85 11.85
N LEU A 21 -10.95 20.39 12.10
CA LEU A 21 -9.93 20.27 11.06
C LEU A 21 -10.03 18.90 10.37
N ALA A 22 -10.49 18.89 9.12
CA ALA A 22 -10.63 17.68 8.29
C ALA A 22 -9.52 17.59 7.22
N MET A 23 -8.27 17.77 7.63
CA MET A 23 -7.10 17.82 6.72
C MET A 23 -6.57 16.44 6.30
N GLY A 24 -7.16 15.35 6.81
CA GLY A 24 -6.69 13.98 6.59
C GLY A 24 -5.43 13.64 7.40
N PHE A 25 -4.66 12.66 6.91
CA PHE A 25 -3.43 12.15 7.54
C PHE A 25 -2.27 11.99 6.55
N LEU A 26 -1.04 12.27 6.97
CA LEU A 26 0.10 12.22 6.03
C LEU A 26 0.58 10.80 5.73
N GLY A 27 0.41 9.88 6.68
CA GLY A 27 0.84 8.50 6.60
C GLY A 27 0.54 7.76 7.90
N PRO A 28 0.98 6.50 8.04
CA PRO A 28 0.84 5.72 9.27
C PRO A 28 1.62 6.34 10.43
N GLU A 29 1.17 6.07 11.66
CA GLU A 29 1.85 6.55 12.86
C GLU A 29 3.27 6.00 12.97
N ALA A 30 4.26 6.87 13.21
CA ALA A 30 5.67 6.49 13.27
C ALA A 30 5.96 5.41 14.33
N ARG A 31 5.27 5.47 15.48
CA ARG A 31 5.41 4.49 16.56
C ARG A 31 5.02 3.07 16.15
N VAL A 32 4.15 2.92 15.14
CA VAL A 32 3.66 1.62 14.66
C VAL A 32 4.63 1.01 13.65
N LEU A 33 5.23 1.83 12.77
CA LEU A 33 6.17 1.35 11.77
C LEU A 33 7.56 1.04 12.32
N GLY A 34 7.94 1.67 13.43
CA GLY A 34 9.32 1.65 13.91
C GLY A 34 10.29 2.35 12.94
N ASP A 35 11.57 2.09 13.15
CA ASP A 35 12.67 2.72 12.40
C ASP A 35 13.31 1.79 11.37
N GLU A 36 13.02 0.49 11.42
CA GLU A 36 13.58 -0.51 10.51
C GLU A 36 12.93 -0.51 9.13
N ILE A 37 11.65 -0.14 9.05
CA ILE A 37 10.91 -0.08 7.78
C ILE A 37 11.20 1.24 7.07
N GLU A 38 11.74 1.16 5.85
CA GLU A 38 11.98 2.32 5.01
C GLU A 38 10.67 3.03 4.64
N LYS A 39 10.73 4.36 4.61
CA LYS A 39 9.59 5.23 4.32
C LYS A 39 9.83 5.99 3.01
N ASP A 40 8.77 6.25 2.26
CA ASP A 40 8.83 7.09 1.06
C ASP A 40 8.87 8.59 1.43
N ALA A 41 8.96 9.47 0.42
CA ALA A 41 8.97 10.92 0.63
C ALA A 41 7.68 11.46 1.29
N ARG A 42 6.59 10.69 1.28
CA ARG A 42 5.31 11.01 1.92
C ARG A 42 5.14 10.33 3.28
N LYS A 43 6.18 9.66 3.80
CA LYS A 43 6.20 8.92 5.07
C LYS A 43 5.33 7.65 5.07
N ASN A 44 4.93 7.15 3.91
CA ASN A 44 4.29 5.84 3.79
C ASN A 44 5.35 4.74 3.78
N VAL A 45 4.94 3.49 4.01
CA VAL A 45 5.83 2.33 3.87
C VAL A 45 6.32 2.22 2.42
N LYS A 46 7.64 2.26 2.24
CA LYS A 46 8.27 2.18 0.94
C LYS A 46 8.32 0.72 0.47
N THR A 47 7.89 0.52 -0.77
CA THR A 47 7.96 -0.77 -1.46
C THR A 47 8.38 -0.54 -2.92
N PRO A 48 9.02 -1.50 -3.60
CA PRO A 48 9.31 -1.39 -5.03
C PRO A 48 8.05 -1.17 -5.88
N ALA A 49 8.20 -0.57 -7.05
CA ALA A 49 7.07 -0.34 -7.96
C ALA A 49 6.37 -1.65 -8.34
N GLY A 50 5.06 -1.71 -8.11
CA GLY A 50 4.25 -2.92 -8.39
C GLY A 50 4.45 -4.10 -7.43
N LYS A 51 5.22 -3.91 -6.35
CA LYS A 51 5.46 -4.90 -5.29
C LYS A 51 4.91 -4.42 -3.95
N TYR A 52 4.77 -5.34 -3.01
CA TYR A 52 4.22 -5.10 -1.68
C TYR A 52 5.19 -5.48 -0.57
N CYS A 53 6.31 -6.15 -0.88
CA CYS A 53 7.40 -6.37 0.08
C CYS A 53 8.11 -5.05 0.46
N THR A 54 8.50 -4.98 1.73
CA THR A 54 9.31 -3.87 2.27
C THR A 54 10.80 -4.20 2.16
N ASN A 55 11.66 -3.35 2.73
CA ASN A 55 13.09 -3.64 2.90
C ASN A 55 13.36 -4.72 3.96
N VAL A 56 12.40 -4.99 4.86
CA VAL A 56 12.52 -6.04 5.89
C VAL A 56 11.96 -7.34 5.32
N GLU A 57 12.75 -8.40 5.37
CA GLU A 57 12.35 -9.71 4.84
C GLU A 57 11.11 -10.24 5.55
N GLY A 58 10.15 -10.78 4.79
CA GLY A 58 8.90 -11.31 5.32
C GLY A 58 7.88 -10.25 5.75
N VAL A 59 8.20 -8.96 5.61
CA VAL A 59 7.28 -7.85 5.93
C VAL A 59 6.74 -7.21 4.66
N PHE A 60 5.42 -7.05 4.61
CA PHE A 60 4.67 -6.54 3.47
C PHE A 60 3.75 -5.40 3.89
N ALA A 61 3.43 -4.50 2.97
CA ALA A 61 2.52 -3.38 3.21
C ALA A 61 1.53 -3.20 2.06
N ALA A 62 0.33 -2.72 2.38
CA ALA A 62 -0.75 -2.48 1.43
C ALA A 62 -1.68 -1.36 1.92
N GLY A 63 -2.49 -0.82 1.00
CA GLY A 63 -3.52 0.17 1.33
C GLY A 63 -2.92 1.49 1.77
N ASP A 64 -3.63 2.24 2.60
CA ASP A 64 -3.24 3.62 2.95
C ASP A 64 -1.89 3.71 3.66
N ALA A 65 -1.44 2.66 4.35
CA ALA A 65 -0.11 2.63 4.98
C ALA A 65 1.04 2.63 3.96
N ARG A 66 0.81 2.13 2.73
CA ARG A 66 1.78 2.05 1.63
C ARG A 66 1.53 3.12 0.57
N ARG A 67 0.27 3.33 0.20
CA ARG A 67 -0.18 4.21 -0.87
C ARG A 67 -0.39 5.67 -0.41
N GLY A 68 -0.70 5.85 0.87
CA GLY A 68 -1.33 7.06 1.40
C GLY A 68 -2.84 7.07 1.16
N GLN A 69 -3.52 8.08 1.71
CA GLN A 69 -4.98 8.27 1.61
C GLN A 69 -5.53 7.99 0.20
N SER A 70 -6.40 6.98 0.08
CA SER A 70 -6.99 6.60 -1.20
C SER A 70 -8.42 6.06 -1.06
N LEU A 71 -8.95 5.48 -2.15
CA LEU A 71 -10.27 4.86 -2.16
C LEU A 71 -10.22 3.46 -1.55
N ILE A 72 -11.35 3.02 -0.98
CA ILE A 72 -11.50 1.67 -0.43
C ILE A 72 -11.16 0.59 -1.46
N VAL A 73 -11.55 0.77 -2.73
CA VAL A 73 -11.24 -0.19 -3.81
C VAL A 73 -9.73 -0.36 -4.03
N TRP A 74 -8.92 0.70 -3.80
CA TRP A 74 -7.47 0.59 -3.83
C TRP A 74 -6.94 -0.20 -2.65
N GLY A 75 -7.47 0.04 -1.44
CA GLY A 75 -7.15 -0.77 -0.26
C GLY A 75 -7.43 -2.26 -0.48
N ILE A 76 -8.60 -2.60 -1.05
CA ILE A 76 -8.97 -3.98 -1.38
C ILE A 76 -8.01 -4.57 -2.43
N ASN A 77 -7.74 -3.83 -3.50
CA ASN A 77 -6.87 -4.31 -4.57
C ASN A 77 -5.44 -4.56 -4.07
N GLU A 78 -4.86 -3.60 -3.35
CA GLU A 78 -3.52 -3.73 -2.79
C GLU A 78 -3.44 -4.86 -1.75
N GLY A 79 -4.46 -5.02 -0.90
CA GLY A 79 -4.54 -6.13 0.05
C GLY A 79 -4.53 -7.50 -0.65
N ARG A 80 -5.28 -7.66 -1.74
CA ARG A 80 -5.28 -8.90 -2.55
C ARG A 80 -3.92 -9.18 -3.18
N MET A 81 -3.25 -8.15 -3.67
CA MET A 81 -1.95 -8.32 -4.32
C MET A 81 -0.82 -8.55 -3.30
N ALA A 82 -0.89 -7.92 -2.12
CA ALA A 82 0.01 -8.23 -1.01
C ALA A 82 -0.18 -9.67 -0.53
N ALA A 83 -1.43 -10.14 -0.37
CA ALA A 83 -1.71 -11.54 -0.02
C ALA A 83 -1.12 -12.52 -1.05
N ARG A 84 -1.21 -12.20 -2.34
CA ARG A 84 -0.55 -12.98 -3.41
C ARG A 84 0.97 -13.01 -3.24
N GLU A 85 1.59 -11.89 -2.89
CA GLU A 85 3.04 -11.81 -2.72
C GLU A 85 3.52 -12.55 -1.47
N VAL A 86 2.75 -12.50 -0.39
CA VAL A 86 2.98 -13.31 0.83
C VAL A 86 2.88 -14.81 0.51
N ASP A 87 1.85 -15.23 -0.22
CA ASP A 87 1.67 -16.63 -0.65
C ASP A 87 2.87 -17.11 -1.49
N LEU A 88 3.31 -16.30 -2.46
CA LEU A 88 4.52 -16.57 -3.24
C LEU A 88 5.79 -16.64 -2.38
N TYR A 89 5.92 -15.78 -1.37
CA TYR A 89 7.08 -15.75 -0.49
C TYR A 89 7.17 -17.04 0.34
N LEU A 90 6.05 -17.50 0.89
CA LEU A 90 5.97 -18.70 1.75
C LEU A 90 6.02 -19.99 0.93
N GLU A 91 5.15 -20.12 -0.07
CA GLU A 91 4.90 -21.38 -0.80
C GLU A 91 5.74 -21.52 -2.09
N LYS A 92 6.47 -20.47 -2.48
CA LYS A 92 7.22 -20.36 -3.76
C LYS A 92 6.36 -20.45 -5.02
N ASN A 93 5.04 -20.51 -4.86
CA ASN A 93 4.04 -20.58 -5.90
C ASN A 93 2.75 -19.94 -5.37
N THR A 94 1.75 -19.69 -6.22
CA THR A 94 0.49 -19.11 -5.73
C THR A 94 -0.72 -19.55 -6.54
N ASN A 95 -1.79 -19.85 -5.82
CA ASN A 95 -3.10 -20.13 -6.41
C ASN A 95 -4.00 -18.90 -6.53
N LEU A 96 -3.64 -17.80 -5.88
CA LEU A 96 -4.43 -16.57 -5.81
C LEU A 96 -4.57 -15.87 -7.18
N PRO A 97 -5.59 -15.02 -7.39
CA PRO A 97 -5.78 -14.28 -8.64
C PRO A 97 -4.84 -13.07 -8.78
N VAL A 98 -4.86 -12.41 -9.94
CA VAL A 98 -4.20 -11.11 -10.21
C VAL A 98 -5.25 -10.01 -10.39
N THR A 99 -4.82 -8.75 -10.45
CA THR A 99 -5.71 -7.62 -10.76
C THR A 99 -6.46 -7.87 -12.06
N GLY A 100 -7.80 -7.85 -12.01
CA GLY A 100 -8.65 -7.95 -13.19
C GLY A 100 -8.69 -9.32 -13.88
N GLY A 101 -8.17 -10.40 -13.30
CA GLY A 101 -8.22 -11.70 -13.97
C GLY A 101 -7.83 -12.92 -13.14
N ILE A 102 -8.14 -14.08 -13.70
CA ILE A 102 -7.67 -15.40 -13.24
C ILE A 102 -6.37 -15.71 -13.98
N VAL A 103 -5.32 -16.08 -13.24
CA VAL A 103 -4.09 -16.57 -13.84
C VAL A 103 -4.39 -17.90 -14.52
N LYS A 104 -4.31 -17.94 -15.85
CA LYS A 104 -4.43 -19.20 -16.60
C LYS A 104 -3.13 -19.98 -16.40
N ARG A 105 -3.25 -21.18 -15.82
CA ARG A 105 -2.13 -22.12 -15.65
C ARG A 105 -2.20 -23.17 -16.74
N THR A 106 -1.05 -23.62 -17.22
CA THR A 106 -0.97 -24.75 -18.15
C THR A 106 -1.20 -26.06 -17.39
N ALA A 107 -1.68 -27.09 -18.08
CA ALA A 107 -1.85 -28.42 -17.48
C ALA A 107 -0.53 -28.96 -16.89
N HIS A 108 0.60 -28.63 -17.52
CA HIS A 108 1.93 -29.01 -17.04
C HIS A 108 2.28 -28.38 -15.68
N GLU A 109 1.98 -27.08 -15.48
CA GLU A 109 2.18 -26.39 -14.20
C GLU A 109 1.30 -26.94 -13.07
N ILE A 110 0.11 -27.43 -13.42
CA ILE A 110 -0.82 -28.03 -12.45
C ILE A 110 -0.38 -29.45 -12.09
N LEU A 111 -0.05 -30.28 -13.09
CA LEU A 111 0.26 -31.69 -12.92
C LEU A 111 1.68 -31.94 -12.40
N GLY A 112 2.66 -31.10 -12.77
CA GLY A 112 4.02 -31.17 -12.24
C GLY A 112 4.10 -30.95 -10.73
N ARG A 113 3.23 -30.09 -10.17
CA ARG A 113 3.12 -29.86 -8.71
C ARG A 113 2.60 -31.07 -7.93
N VAL A 114 1.79 -31.93 -8.54
CA VAL A 114 1.29 -33.15 -7.87
C VAL A 114 2.39 -34.22 -7.82
N ALA A 115 3.31 -34.22 -8.79
CA ALA A 115 4.39 -35.20 -8.86
C ALA A 115 5.52 -34.92 -7.87
N GLU A 116 5.81 -33.67 -7.52
CA GLU A 116 6.88 -33.31 -6.58
C GLU A 116 6.49 -33.45 -5.09
N VAL A 117 5.20 -33.67 -4.80
CA VAL A 117 4.66 -33.79 -3.42
C VAL A 117 4.49 -35.25 -2.99
N ASN A 118 4.87 -36.23 -3.84
CA ASN A 118 4.87 -37.66 -3.52
C ASN A 118 6.27 -38.23 -3.37
#